data_AF-X7YLL3-F1
#
_entry.id   AF-X7YLL3-F1
#
_cell.length_a   1.000
_cell.length_b   1.000
_cell.length_c   1.000
_cell.angle_alpha   90.00
_cell.angle_beta   90.00
_cell.angle_gamma   90.00
#
_symmetry.space_group_name_H-M   'P 1'
#
loop_
_entity.id
_entity.type
_entity.pdbx_description
1 polymer ?
#
loop_
_entity_poly.entity_id
_entity_poly.type
_entity_poly.pdbx_seq_one_letter_code
_entity_poly.pdbx_strand_id
1 'polypeptide(L)' 'MASTTPARALGFGHVGSLRSGLDANLVVLNQELQVQAVMANGDWVSES' A
#
# COMPACT_ATOMS: atom_id res chain seq x y z
N MET A 1 6.62 2.96 8.71
CA MET A 1 7.03 4.29 8.19
C MET A 1 6.99 4.38 6.67
N ALA A 2 7.22 3.29 5.92
CA ALA A 2 7.36 3.32 4.46
C ALA A 2 6.20 3.97 3.69
N SER A 3 4.99 4.01 4.26
CA SER A 3 3.79 4.54 3.59
C SER A 3 3.16 5.74 4.30
N THR A 4 3.05 5.71 5.63
CA THR A 4 2.37 6.77 6.42
C THR A 4 3.11 8.10 6.42
N THR A 5 4.44 8.09 6.54
CA THR A 5 5.26 9.31 6.59
C THR A 5 5.18 10.12 5.29
N PRO A 6 5.41 9.53 4.09
CA PRO A 6 5.25 10.27 2.85
C PRO A 6 3.79 10.69 2.59
N ALA A 7 2.80 9.84 2.87
CA ALA A 7 1.39 10.21 2.70
C ALA A 7 1.01 11.44 3.52
N ARG A 8 1.45 11.52 4.77
CA ARG A 8 1.22 12.69 5.63
C ARG A 8 1.96 13.93 5.14
N ALA A 9 3.22 13.79 4.71
CA ALA A 9 4.00 14.91 4.18
C ALA A 9 3.39 15.52 2.91
N LEU A 10 2.74 14.68 2.09
CA LEU A 10 2.08 15.09 0.85
C LEU A 10 0.58 15.41 1.02
N GLY A 11 0.05 15.30 2.24
CA GLY A 11 -1.36 15.61 2.53
C GLY A 11 -2.37 14.58 2.00
N PHE A 12 -1.94 13.35 1.71
CA PHE A 12 -2.85 12.29 1.27
C PHE A 12 -3.58 11.66 2.45
N GLY A 13 -4.86 12.01 2.60
CA GLY A 13 -5.73 11.47 3.65
C GLY A 13 -6.30 10.07 3.39
N HIS A 14 -6.21 9.58 2.15
CA HIS A 14 -6.84 8.33 1.70
C HIS A 14 -5.84 7.18 1.46
N VAL A 15 -4.53 7.40 1.63
CA VAL A 15 -3.48 6.36 1.50
C VAL A 15 -2.51 6.39 2.70
N GLY A 16 -1.60 5.41 2.74
CA GLY A 16 -0.56 5.36 3.77
C GLY A 16 -0.99 4.72 5.10
N SER A 17 -2.19 4.14 5.13
CA SER A 17 -2.72 3.36 6.26
C SER A 17 -3.64 2.24 5.73
N LEU A 18 -3.73 1.14 6.49
CA LEU A 18 -4.64 0.03 6.18
C LEU A 18 -5.87 0.14 7.07
N ARG A 19 -6.94 0.75 6.54
CA ARG A 19 -8.24 0.89 7.20
C ARG A 19 -9.36 0.89 6.16
N SER A 20 -10.53 0.40 6.55
CA SER A 20 -11.74 0.50 5.73
C SER A 20 -12.04 1.96 5.38
N GLY A 21 -12.48 2.20 4.14
CA GLY A 21 -12.77 3.54 3.62
C GLY A 21 -11.56 4.29 3.04
N LEU A 22 -10.37 3.69 3.05
CA LEU A 22 -9.19 4.17 2.34
C LEU A 22 -9.02 3.42 1.01
N ASP A 23 -8.21 3.96 0.11
CA ASP A 23 -7.91 3.30 -1.15
C ASP A 23 -7.18 1.98 -0.90
N ALA A 24 -7.59 0.94 -1.59
CA ALA A 24 -7.01 -0.39 -1.50
C ALA A 24 -5.68 -0.48 -2.28
N ASN A 25 -4.68 0.26 -1.80
CA ASN A 25 -3.33 0.30 -2.32
C ASN A 25 -2.40 -0.50 -1.39
N LEU A 26 -2.00 -1.69 -1.81
CA LEU A 26 -1.32 -2.68 -0.97
C LEU A 26 -0.07 -3.24 -1.66
N VAL A 27 0.91 -3.60 -0.84
CA VAL A 27 2.06 -4.41 -1.26
C VAL A 27 2.11 -5.62 -0.35
N VAL A 28 2.09 -6.82 -0.92
CA VAL A 28 2.23 -8.08 -0.20
C VAL A 28 3.71 -8.45 -0.18
N LEU A 29 4.22 -8.70 1.01
CA LEU A 29 5.62 -9.10 1.22
C LEU A 29 5.69 -10.52 1.77
N ASN A 30 6.74 -11.25 1.39
CA ASN A 30 7.11 -12.48 2.09
C ASN A 30 7.83 -12.20 3.42
N GLN A 31 8.27 -13.25 4.11
CA GLN A 31 8.96 -13.13 5.40
C GLN A 31 10.32 -12.44 5.29
N GLU A 32 10.92 -12.46 4.11
CA GLU A 32 12.18 -11.81 3.74
C GLU A 32 12.00 -10.38 3.20
N LEU A 33 10.81 -9.79 3.35
CA LEU A 33 10.46 -8.45 2.87
C LEU A 33 10.56 -8.26 1.35
N GLN A 34 10.48 -9.35 0.58
CA GLN A 34 10.40 -9.31 -0.89
C GLN A 34 8.95 -9.15 -1.34
N VAL A 35 8.73 -8.35 -2.38
CA VAL A 35 7.41 -8.12 -2.96
C VAL A 35 6.92 -9.39 -3.67
N GLN A 36 5.76 -9.88 -3.27
CA GLN A 36 5.05 -10.98 -3.96
C GLN A 36 3.91 -10.47 -4.83
N ALA A 37 3.22 -9.42 -4.41
CA ALA A 37 2.12 -8.85 -5.19
C ALA A 37 1.91 -7.36 -4.89
N VAL A 38 1.32 -6.65 -5.85
CA VAL A 38 0.93 -5.24 -5.72
C VAL A 38 -0.53 -5.08 -6.11
N MET A 39 -1.31 -4.44 -5.24
CA MET A 39 -2.67 -4.01 -5.51
C MET A 39 -2.72 -2.49 -5.66
N ALA A 40 -3.39 -2.02 -6.70
CA ALA A 40 -3.69 -0.62 -6.93
C ALA A 40 -5.21 -0.42 -7.07
N ASN A 41 -5.79 0.42 -6.22
CA ASN A 41 -7.22 0.75 -6.20
C ASN A 41 -8.16 -0.47 -6.17
N GLY A 42 -7.73 -1.55 -5.52
CA GLY A 42 -8.50 -2.79 -5.41
C GLY A 42 -8.16 -3.86 -6.46
N ASP A 43 -7.40 -3.52 -7.49
CA ASP A 43 -7.01 -4.44 -8.55
C ASP A 43 -5.56 -4.92 -8.37
N TRP A 44 -5.32 -6.21 -8.59
CA TRP A 44 -3.95 -6.76 -8.62
C TRP A 44 -3.29 -6.38 -9.94
N VAL A 45 -2.14 -5.69 -9.84
CA VAL A 45 -1.41 -5.14 -11.00
C VAL A 45 -0.03 -5.78 -11.20
N SER A 46 0.43 -6.57 -10.24
CA SER A 46 1.67 -7.34 -10.32
C SER A 46 1.62 -8.54 -9.38
N GLU A 47 2.13 -9.67 -9.84
CA GLU A 47 2.35 -10.90 -9.09
C GLU A 47 3.72 -11.47 -9.49
N SER A 48 4.46 -12.07 -8.56
CA SER A 48 5.84 -12.59 -8.75
C SER A 48 6.02 -13.99 -8.18
#